data_AF-A0A7W1YSB6-F1
#
_entry.id   AF-A0A7W1YSB6-F1
#
_cell.length_a   1.000
_cell.length_b   1.000
_cell.length_c   1.000
_cell.angle_alpha   90.00
_cell.angle_beta   90.00
_cell.angle_gamma   90.00
#
_symmetry.space_group_name_H-M   'P 1'
#
loop_
_entity.id
_entity.type
_entity.pdbx_description
1 polymer ?
#
loop_
_entity_poly.entity_id
_entity_poly.type
_entity_poly.pdbx_seq_one_letter_code
_entity_poly.pdbx_strand_id
1 'polypeptide(L)'
;MHRPIALIFGLLAVAAAGAQTGAPVTEAQLKGLKARSIGPAVMGGRISDVAFDPSTPTTFYAASAHGGLMKTTDNGASFTSVTDSQDVSSMGAVAVAPSDSKVIWLGSGEANDRNSSGWGRGVYRSTDAGATWTHVGLPQSKTIARIVVHPKDPATAWVAAMGDLWQPGGERGCYKTTDAGQTWSASLKGEGADAAILGCGDLAIDPQNPDTVYAVLYA
;
A
#
# COMPACT_ATOMS: atom_id res chain seq x y z
N MET A 1 -28.61 22.25 -88.47
CA MET A 1 -27.32 22.49 -87.79
C MET A 1 -27.51 22.19 -86.30
N HIS A 2 -27.12 21.00 -85.84
CA HIS A 2 -27.15 20.58 -84.43
C HIS A 2 -25.76 20.05 -84.10
N ARG A 3 -25.05 20.72 -83.19
CA ARG A 3 -23.71 20.32 -82.74
C ARG A 3 -23.88 19.43 -81.49
N PRO A 4 -23.29 18.22 -81.45
CA PRO A 4 -23.30 17.43 -80.23
C PRO A 4 -22.29 17.98 -79.23
N ILE A 5 -22.73 18.14 -77.98
CA ILE A 5 -21.92 18.51 -76.83
C ILE A 5 -21.22 17.24 -76.32
N ALA A 6 -19.89 17.21 -76.38
CA ALA A 6 -19.09 16.14 -75.77
C ALA A 6 -18.87 16.46 -74.28
N LEU A 7 -19.42 15.63 -73.39
CA LEU A 7 -19.09 15.66 -71.97
C LEU A 7 -17.73 14.97 -71.74
N ILE A 8 -16.77 15.72 -71.23
CA ILE A 8 -15.49 15.19 -70.73
C ILE A 8 -15.69 14.80 -69.27
N PHE A 9 -15.69 13.51 -68.97
CA PHE A 9 -15.58 13.00 -67.59
C PHE A 9 -14.12 13.07 -67.16
N GLY A 10 -13.77 14.08 -66.35
CA GLY A 10 -12.48 14.14 -65.66
C GLY A 10 -12.45 13.15 -64.50
N LEU A 11 -11.58 12.14 -64.58
CA LEU A 11 -11.32 11.22 -63.48
C LEU A 11 -10.52 11.97 -62.40
N LEU A 12 -11.16 12.32 -61.27
CA LEU A 12 -10.46 12.85 -60.11
C LEU A 12 -9.81 11.66 -59.36
N ALA A 13 -8.50 11.50 -59.51
CA ALA A 13 -7.75 10.55 -58.69
C ALA A 13 -7.61 11.14 -57.27
N VAL A 14 -8.43 10.65 -56.33
CA VAL A 14 -8.22 10.90 -54.90
C VAL A 14 -7.02 10.07 -54.47
N ALA A 15 -5.86 10.71 -54.29
CA ALA A 15 -4.74 10.08 -53.61
C ALA A 15 -5.18 9.78 -52.17
N ALA A 16 -5.31 8.50 -51.81
CA ALA A 16 -5.47 8.10 -50.44
C ALA A 16 -4.21 8.52 -49.68
N ALA A 17 -4.31 9.55 -48.85
CA ALA A 17 -3.26 9.88 -47.90
C ALA A 17 -3.12 8.69 -46.94
N GLY A 18 -2.10 7.86 -47.17
CA GLY A 18 -1.76 6.79 -46.25
C GLY A 18 -1.54 7.39 -44.87
N ALA A 19 -2.20 6.84 -43.85
CA ALA A 19 -1.96 7.24 -42.47
C ALA A 19 -0.47 7.11 -42.19
N GLN A 20 0.19 8.22 -41.88
CA GLN A 20 1.59 8.23 -41.52
C GLN A 20 1.69 7.56 -40.15
N THR A 21 1.97 6.26 -40.13
CA THR A 21 2.29 5.56 -38.89
C THR A 21 3.63 6.11 -38.43
N GLY A 22 3.60 6.95 -37.39
CA GLY A 22 4.82 7.47 -36.77
C GLY A 22 5.75 6.31 -36.41
N ALA A 23 7.06 6.54 -36.53
CA ALA A 23 8.04 5.53 -36.15
C ALA A 23 7.77 5.03 -34.71
N PRO A 24 7.86 3.72 -34.45
CA PRO A 24 7.61 3.17 -33.13
C PRO A 24 8.60 3.76 -32.13
N VAL A 25 8.09 4.10 -30.94
CA VAL A 25 8.92 4.57 -29.83
C VAL A 25 9.82 3.41 -29.38
N THR A 26 11.12 3.66 -29.30
CA THR A 26 12.14 2.70 -28.92
C THR A 26 12.48 2.81 -27.43
N GLU A 27 12.94 1.71 -26.83
CA GLU A 27 13.43 1.70 -25.43
C GLU A 27 14.56 2.73 -25.21
N ALA A 28 15.43 2.92 -26.22
CA ALA A 28 16.49 3.92 -26.20
C ALA A 28 15.96 5.36 -26.06
N GLN A 29 14.81 5.67 -26.66
CA GLN A 29 14.17 6.98 -26.53
C GLN A 29 13.51 7.18 -25.16
N LEU A 30 13.14 6.10 -24.48
CA LEU A 30 12.50 6.14 -23.15
C LEU A 30 13.50 6.09 -22.00
N LYS A 31 14.73 5.59 -22.22
CA LYS A 31 15.75 5.35 -21.19
C LYS A 31 16.11 6.58 -20.33
N GLY A 32 15.95 7.79 -20.88
CA GLY A 32 16.22 9.05 -20.17
C GLY A 32 15.01 9.68 -19.49
N LEU A 33 13.80 9.16 -19.71
CA LEU A 33 12.59 9.73 -19.14
C LEU A 33 12.48 9.34 -17.67
N LYS A 34 12.23 10.34 -16.82
CA LYS A 34 11.96 10.14 -15.41
C LYS A 34 10.51 10.53 -15.14
N ALA A 35 9.77 9.64 -14.49
CA ALA A 35 8.50 10.01 -13.91
C ALA A 35 8.73 11.15 -12.91
N ARG A 36 7.85 12.15 -12.93
CA ARG A 36 7.82 13.23 -11.95
C ARG A 36 6.38 13.46 -11.52
N SER A 37 6.18 13.78 -10.25
CA SER A 37 4.88 14.26 -9.79
C SER A 37 4.57 15.59 -10.48
N ILE A 38 3.32 15.75 -10.92
CA ILE A 38 2.77 17.02 -11.43
C ILE A 38 1.86 17.70 -10.40
N GLY A 39 1.87 17.20 -9.15
CA GLY A 39 0.99 17.65 -8.07
C GLY A 39 -0.41 17.03 -8.13
N PRO A 40 -1.23 17.20 -7.08
CA PRO A 40 -2.62 16.77 -7.10
C PRO A 40 -3.42 17.69 -8.04
N ALA A 41 -3.96 17.13 -9.12
CA ALA A 41 -4.75 17.90 -10.07
C ALA A 41 -6.16 18.23 -9.51
N VAL A 42 -6.86 17.28 -8.87
CA VAL A 42 -8.20 17.56 -8.27
C VAL A 42 -8.70 16.53 -7.23
N MET A 43 -8.02 15.41 -6.93
CA MET A 43 -8.50 14.40 -5.97
C MET A 43 -7.38 13.97 -5.01
N GLY A 44 -7.64 14.06 -3.70
CA GLY A 44 -6.81 13.46 -2.66
C GLY A 44 -7.09 11.95 -2.53
N GLY A 45 -6.08 11.18 -2.12
CA GLY A 45 -6.23 9.77 -1.77
C GLY A 45 -6.71 9.58 -0.32
N ARG A 46 -7.01 8.34 0.05
CA ARG A 46 -7.27 7.97 1.46
C ARG A 46 -5.95 7.68 2.17
N ILE A 47 -5.80 8.21 3.36
CA ILE A 47 -4.73 7.84 4.30
C ILE A 47 -5.34 6.82 5.27
N SER A 48 -4.75 5.64 5.31
CA SER A 48 -5.17 4.54 6.17
C SER A 48 -4.66 4.72 7.60
N ASP A 49 -3.42 5.20 7.74
CA ASP A 49 -2.76 5.33 9.04
C ASP A 49 -1.64 6.39 9.01
N VAL A 50 -1.31 6.93 10.18
CA VAL A 50 -0.21 7.88 10.37
C VAL A 50 0.59 7.52 11.61
N ALA A 51 1.92 7.43 11.47
CA ALA A 51 2.82 7.18 12.59
C ALA A 51 3.89 8.27 12.70
N PHE A 52 4.02 8.83 13.90
CA PHE A 52 5.04 9.82 14.23
C PHE A 52 6.32 9.15 14.73
N ASP A 53 7.46 9.74 14.40
CA ASP A 53 8.72 9.42 15.06
C ASP A 53 8.68 9.91 16.52
N PRO A 54 8.84 9.03 17.52
CA PRO A 54 8.75 9.39 18.93
C PRO A 54 9.89 10.32 19.40
N SER A 55 11.03 10.31 18.70
CA SER A 55 12.19 11.15 18.99
C SER A 55 12.14 12.50 18.28
N THR A 56 11.45 12.58 17.14
CA THR A 56 11.46 13.74 16.24
C THR A 56 10.06 13.98 15.66
N PRO A 57 9.16 14.71 16.35
CA PRO A 57 7.75 14.85 15.92
C PRO A 57 7.53 15.55 14.57
N THR A 58 8.54 16.25 14.03
CA THR A 58 8.48 16.79 12.65
C THR A 58 8.66 15.72 11.58
N THR A 59 9.03 14.50 11.97
CA THR A 59 9.14 13.32 11.11
C THR A 59 7.96 12.40 11.35
N PHE A 60 7.20 12.12 10.30
CA PHE A 60 6.10 11.15 10.37
C PHE A 60 5.86 10.48 9.02
N TYR A 61 5.11 9.39 9.08
CA TYR A 61 4.81 8.51 7.97
C TYR A 61 3.31 8.46 7.75
N ALA A 62 2.84 8.62 6.52
CA ALA A 62 1.45 8.54 6.13
C ALA A 62 1.25 7.34 5.19
N ALA A 63 0.56 6.31 5.67
CA ALA A 63 0.22 5.11 4.91
C ALA A 63 -0.99 5.40 4.03
N SER A 64 -0.82 5.32 2.72
CA SER A 64 -1.92 5.57 1.78
C SER A 64 -2.64 4.26 1.44
N ALA A 65 -3.97 4.30 1.40
CA ALA A 65 -4.82 3.22 0.91
C ALA A 65 -4.36 2.69 -0.45
N HIS A 66 -3.91 3.60 -1.31
CA HIS A 66 -3.22 3.37 -2.57
C HIS A 66 -2.17 4.46 -2.73
N GLY A 67 -0.94 4.08 -3.06
CA GLY A 67 0.17 5.03 -3.26
C GLY A 67 1.36 4.83 -2.34
N GLY A 68 1.36 3.79 -1.51
CA GLY A 68 2.50 3.43 -0.66
C GLY A 68 2.59 4.24 0.63
N LEU A 69 3.78 4.25 1.22
CA LEU A 69 4.10 4.98 2.45
C LEU A 69 4.84 6.27 2.11
N MET A 70 4.28 7.39 2.55
CA MET A 70 4.88 8.72 2.40
C MET A 70 5.57 9.11 3.70
N LYS A 71 6.79 9.64 3.62
CA LYS A 71 7.56 10.17 4.76
C LYS A 71 7.73 11.67 4.62
N THR A 72 7.55 12.39 5.71
CA THR A 72 7.97 13.80 5.86
C THR A 72 9.03 13.91 6.96
N THR A 73 9.85 14.96 6.88
CA THR A 73 10.81 15.36 7.93
C THR A 73 10.70 16.86 8.27
N ASP A 74 9.76 17.55 7.62
CA ASP A 74 9.54 18.99 7.67
C ASP A 74 8.11 19.32 8.13
N ASN A 75 7.57 18.47 9.01
CA ASN A 75 6.24 18.63 9.62
C ASN A 75 5.10 18.66 8.58
N GLY A 76 5.22 17.87 7.51
CA GLY A 76 4.20 17.71 6.47
C GLY A 76 4.22 18.80 5.40
N ALA A 77 5.24 19.66 5.35
CA ALA A 77 5.38 20.62 4.26
C ALA A 77 5.71 19.93 2.93
N SER A 78 6.47 18.84 2.97
CA SER A 78 6.74 17.96 1.83
C SER A 78 6.79 16.49 2.21
N PHE A 79 6.55 15.62 1.24
CA PHE A 79 6.55 14.17 1.40
C PHE A 79 7.37 13.49 0.32
N THR A 80 8.04 12.40 0.70
CA THR A 80 8.77 11.51 -0.21
C THR A 80 8.24 10.09 -0.01
N SER A 81 7.97 9.38 -1.10
CA SER A 81 7.61 7.95 -1.03
C SER A 81 8.81 7.14 -0.58
N VAL A 82 8.60 6.22 0.37
CA VAL A 82 9.64 5.33 0.89
C VAL A 82 9.36 3.85 0.57
N THR A 83 8.41 3.58 -0.34
CA THR A 83 8.02 2.22 -0.73
C THR A 83 7.96 2.04 -2.25
N ASP A 84 8.51 2.96 -3.05
CA ASP A 84 8.46 2.88 -4.53
C ASP A 84 9.16 1.64 -5.10
N SER A 85 10.05 1.00 -4.34
CA SER A 85 10.71 -0.25 -4.73
C SER A 85 9.90 -1.51 -4.39
N GLN A 86 8.75 -1.37 -3.70
CA GLN A 86 7.90 -2.49 -3.31
C GLN A 86 6.88 -2.78 -4.40
N ASP A 87 6.48 -4.05 -4.51
CA ASP A 87 5.50 -4.53 -5.51
C ASP A 87 4.05 -4.49 -5.00
N VAL A 88 3.81 -3.69 -3.96
CA VAL A 88 2.49 -3.46 -3.35
C VAL A 88 2.33 -1.97 -3.03
N SER A 89 1.20 -1.39 -3.42
CA SER A 89 0.91 0.03 -3.25
C SER A 89 -0.15 0.33 -2.20
N SER A 90 -0.90 -0.68 -1.75
CA SER A 90 -1.94 -0.51 -0.74
C SER A 90 -1.37 -0.71 0.66
N MET A 91 -1.48 0.30 1.52
CA MET A 91 -0.99 0.27 2.89
C MET A 91 -2.15 0.34 3.88
N GLY A 92 -2.12 -0.52 4.90
CA GLY A 92 -3.15 -0.61 5.92
C GLY A 92 -2.73 -0.04 7.27
N ALA A 93 -1.49 -0.28 7.69
CA ALA A 93 -1.01 0.15 9.01
C ALA A 93 0.47 0.52 8.96
N VAL A 94 0.89 1.50 9.75
CA VAL A 94 2.30 1.83 9.96
C VAL A 94 2.57 2.06 11.43
N ALA A 95 3.67 1.51 11.95
CA ALA A 95 4.10 1.73 13.33
C ALA A 95 5.61 1.98 13.39
N VAL A 96 6.00 3.11 13.97
CA VAL A 96 7.39 3.38 14.35
C VAL A 96 7.60 2.79 15.74
N ALA A 97 8.69 2.04 15.95
CA ALA A 97 8.95 1.43 17.24
C ALA A 97 9.23 2.51 18.31
N PRO A 98 8.56 2.48 19.48
CA PRO A 98 8.74 3.51 20.50
C PRO A 98 10.17 3.60 21.05
N SER A 99 10.91 2.48 21.06
CA SER A 99 12.28 2.39 21.57
C SER A 99 13.36 2.65 20.52
N ASP A 100 13.03 2.69 19.22
CA ASP A 100 13.99 2.91 18.14
C ASP A 100 13.30 3.45 16.88
N SER A 101 13.46 4.75 16.61
CA SER A 101 12.87 5.44 15.46
C SER A 101 13.34 4.92 14.10
N LYS A 102 14.42 4.13 14.03
CA LYS A 102 14.85 3.50 12.77
C LYS A 102 14.02 2.26 12.43
N VAL A 103 13.38 1.65 13.42
CA VAL A 103 12.57 0.45 13.21
C VAL A 103 11.14 0.84 12.89
N ILE A 104 10.68 0.40 11.73
CA ILE A 104 9.32 0.66 11.26
C ILE A 104 8.71 -0.65 10.81
N TRP A 105 7.49 -0.88 11.25
CA TRP A 105 6.65 -1.97 10.79
C TRP A 105 5.56 -1.40 9.87
N LEU A 106 5.33 -2.08 8.75
CA LEU A 106 4.40 -1.66 7.73
C LEU A 106 3.51 -2.83 7.35
N GLY A 107 2.20 -2.64 7.52
CA GLY A 107 1.16 -3.56 7.08
C GLY A 107 0.64 -3.13 5.72
N SER A 108 0.65 -4.03 4.76
CA SER A 108 0.06 -3.79 3.44
C SER A 108 -1.40 -4.27 3.38
N GLY A 109 -2.19 -3.64 2.50
CA GLY A 109 -3.62 -3.86 2.32
C GLY A 109 -4.47 -3.07 3.31
N GLU A 110 -5.22 -2.08 2.81
CA GLU A 110 -6.10 -1.25 3.64
C GLU A 110 -7.28 -2.04 4.22
N ALA A 111 -7.65 -1.75 5.46
CA ALA A 111 -8.72 -2.44 6.19
C ALA A 111 -10.08 -1.73 6.13
N ASN A 112 -10.29 -0.93 5.08
CA ASN A 112 -11.55 -0.24 4.87
C ASN A 112 -12.39 -1.10 3.91
N ASP A 113 -13.47 -1.71 4.38
CA ASP A 113 -14.33 -2.60 3.58
C ASP A 113 -15.05 -1.82 2.46
N ARG A 114 -14.40 -1.69 1.31
CA ARG A 114 -14.94 -1.03 0.12
C ARG A 114 -14.62 -1.81 -1.14
N ASN A 115 -15.44 -1.57 -2.16
CA ASN A 115 -15.29 -2.12 -3.50
C ASN A 115 -14.01 -1.66 -4.24
N SER A 116 -13.24 -0.73 -3.66
CA SER A 116 -11.97 -0.22 -4.22
C SER A 116 -10.75 -0.53 -3.35
N SER A 117 -10.86 -1.46 -2.40
CA SER A 117 -9.76 -1.78 -1.48
C SER A 117 -8.70 -2.65 -2.15
N GLY A 118 -7.47 -2.19 -2.10
CA GLY A 118 -6.32 -2.90 -2.68
C GLY A 118 -5.89 -4.06 -1.80
N TRP A 119 -5.43 -5.15 -2.42
CA TRP A 119 -4.87 -6.26 -1.68
C TRP A 119 -3.44 -5.97 -1.24
N GLY A 120 -3.18 -6.24 0.02
CA GLY A 120 -1.87 -6.33 0.63
C GLY A 120 -1.19 -7.67 0.38
N ARG A 121 0.05 -7.71 0.81
CA ARG A 121 0.96 -8.86 0.75
C ARG A 121 1.54 -9.20 2.12
N GLY A 122 0.95 -8.71 3.21
CA GLY A 122 1.41 -8.97 4.57
C GLY A 122 2.23 -7.84 5.17
N VAL A 123 3.20 -8.21 6.00
CA VAL A 123 3.95 -7.30 6.87
C VAL A 123 5.36 -7.12 6.36
N TYR A 124 5.83 -5.88 6.38
CA TYR A 124 7.16 -5.46 6.05
C TYR A 124 7.82 -4.78 7.25
N ARG A 125 9.15 -4.86 7.32
CA ARG A 125 9.95 -4.23 8.38
C ARG A 125 11.15 -3.50 7.79
N SER A 126 11.42 -2.31 8.31
CA SER A 126 12.62 -1.52 8.05
C SER A 126 13.43 -1.36 9.35
N THR A 127 14.75 -1.24 9.21
CA THR A 127 15.68 -0.92 10.32
C THR A 127 16.53 0.31 10.02
N ASP A 128 16.17 1.05 8.98
CA ASP A 128 16.87 2.22 8.46
C ASP A 128 15.87 3.37 8.14
N ALA A 129 14.84 3.49 8.97
CA ALA A 129 13.83 4.54 8.93
C ALA A 129 13.07 4.63 7.60
N GLY A 130 12.88 3.49 6.93
CA GLY A 130 12.12 3.31 5.69
C GLY A 130 12.97 3.35 4.42
N ALA A 131 14.30 3.41 4.50
CA ALA A 131 15.15 3.41 3.30
C ALA A 131 15.14 2.04 2.59
N THR A 132 15.12 0.95 3.35
CA THR A 132 14.95 -0.41 2.85
C THR A 132 13.90 -1.17 3.66
N TRP A 133 13.29 -2.17 3.01
CA TRP A 133 12.20 -2.96 3.58
C TRP A 133 12.45 -4.45 3.32
N THR A 134 12.14 -5.25 4.32
CA THR A 134 12.11 -6.72 4.23
C THR A 134 10.68 -7.19 4.44
N HIS A 135 10.18 -8.07 3.58
CA HIS A 135 8.92 -8.78 3.83
C HIS A 135 9.14 -9.80 4.94
N VAL A 136 8.37 -9.69 6.02
CA VAL A 136 8.54 -10.48 7.24
C VAL A 136 7.31 -11.32 7.55
N GLY A 137 6.51 -11.68 6.55
CA GLY A 137 5.45 -12.68 6.68
C GLY A 137 4.02 -12.15 6.63
N LEU A 138 3.11 -13.03 7.03
CA LEU A 138 1.66 -12.91 6.81
C LEU A 138 1.26 -12.64 5.34
N PRO A 139 1.81 -13.36 4.33
CA PRO A 139 1.56 -13.09 2.91
C PRO A 139 0.13 -13.31 2.44
N GLN A 140 -0.65 -14.12 3.17
CA GLN A 140 -2.04 -14.45 2.88
C GLN A 140 -3.03 -13.64 3.72
N SER A 141 -2.58 -12.63 4.46
CA SER A 141 -3.45 -11.80 5.29
C SER A 141 -4.35 -10.88 4.48
N LYS A 142 -3.92 -10.51 3.26
CA LYS A 142 -4.53 -9.54 2.34
C LYS A 142 -4.71 -8.13 2.89
N THR A 143 -4.90 -7.98 4.18
CA THR A 143 -5.28 -6.74 4.83
C THR A 143 -4.71 -6.75 6.24
N ILE A 144 -3.85 -5.77 6.52
CA ILE A 144 -3.31 -5.53 7.86
C ILE A 144 -3.95 -4.26 8.41
N ALA A 145 -4.82 -4.41 9.39
CA ALA A 145 -5.62 -3.32 9.95
C ALA A 145 -4.86 -2.51 11.00
N ARG A 146 -3.96 -3.16 11.75
CA ARG A 146 -3.21 -2.51 12.83
C ARG A 146 -1.90 -3.23 13.09
N ILE A 147 -0.88 -2.45 13.46
CA ILE A 147 0.36 -2.98 14.05
C ILE A 147 0.62 -2.19 15.33
N VAL A 148 0.92 -2.89 16.41
CA VAL A 148 1.43 -2.29 17.65
C VAL A 148 2.76 -2.93 18.02
N VAL A 149 3.72 -2.12 18.43
CA VAL A 149 5.10 -2.55 18.70
C VAL A 149 5.37 -2.43 20.20
N HIS A 150 6.04 -3.42 20.78
CA HIS A 150 6.38 -3.40 22.19
C HIS A 150 7.25 -2.17 22.51
N PRO A 151 6.95 -1.40 23.57
CA PRO A 151 7.54 -0.08 23.81
C PRO A 151 9.03 -0.11 24.16
N LYS A 152 9.57 -1.28 24.52
CA LYS A 152 10.99 -1.46 24.89
C LYS A 152 11.71 -2.49 24.04
N ASP A 153 11.01 -3.15 23.12
CA ASP A 153 11.59 -4.21 22.29
C ASP A 153 11.06 -4.08 20.86
N PRO A 154 11.86 -3.55 19.92
CA PRO A 154 11.42 -3.33 18.55
C PRO A 154 11.33 -4.63 17.72
N ALA A 155 11.71 -5.79 18.29
CA ALA A 155 11.54 -7.10 17.67
C ALA A 155 10.20 -7.76 18.01
N THR A 156 9.52 -7.28 19.06
CA THR A 156 8.20 -7.78 19.48
C THR A 156 7.10 -6.88 18.93
N ALA A 157 6.18 -7.46 18.17
CA ALA A 157 5.04 -6.76 17.60
C ALA A 157 3.78 -7.65 17.55
N TRP A 158 2.63 -7.00 17.59
CA TRP A 158 1.33 -7.62 17.35
C TRP A 158 0.69 -7.00 16.12
N VAL A 159 0.02 -7.86 15.35
CA VAL A 159 -0.56 -7.53 14.06
C VAL A 159 -2.02 -7.95 14.03
N ALA A 160 -2.88 -7.02 13.64
CA ALA A 160 -4.29 -7.27 13.38
C ALA A 160 -4.46 -7.58 11.90
N ALA A 161 -4.68 -8.84 11.57
CA ALA A 161 -4.94 -9.29 10.21
C ALA A 161 -6.45 -9.49 10.00
N MET A 162 -7.03 -8.74 9.06
CA MET A 162 -8.46 -8.86 8.76
C MET A 162 -8.76 -10.09 7.89
N GLY A 163 -7.80 -10.51 7.08
CA GLY A 163 -8.00 -11.56 6.08
C GLY A 163 -8.52 -11.02 4.76
N ASP A 164 -8.85 -11.93 3.85
CA ASP A 164 -9.49 -11.57 2.58
C ASP A 164 -10.92 -11.10 2.84
N LEU A 165 -11.26 -9.93 2.27
CA LEU A 165 -12.58 -9.30 2.37
C LEU A 165 -13.67 -10.12 1.66
N TRP A 166 -13.30 -10.87 0.63
CA TRP A 166 -14.25 -11.55 -0.25
C TRP A 166 -14.24 -13.06 -0.12
N GLN A 167 -13.29 -13.61 0.64
CA GLN A 167 -13.12 -15.06 0.78
C GLN A 167 -12.90 -15.45 2.24
N PRO A 168 -13.56 -16.53 2.71
CA PRO A 168 -13.25 -17.10 4.01
C PRO A 168 -11.83 -17.70 4.03
N GLY A 169 -11.25 -17.80 5.23
CA GLY A 169 -9.94 -18.39 5.47
C GLY A 169 -8.78 -17.39 5.33
N GLY A 170 -7.59 -17.91 5.02
CA GLY A 170 -6.35 -17.14 4.96
C GLY A 170 -5.78 -16.82 6.35
N GLU A 171 -4.86 -15.86 6.39
CA GLU A 171 -4.28 -15.38 7.64
C GLU A 171 -5.15 -14.27 8.25
N ARG A 172 -6.11 -14.67 9.09
CA ARG A 172 -7.00 -13.76 9.82
C ARG A 172 -6.90 -13.98 11.32
N GLY A 173 -7.10 -12.91 12.08
CA GLY A 173 -6.95 -12.87 13.53
C GLY A 173 -5.75 -12.03 13.98
N CYS A 174 -5.44 -12.08 15.27
CA CYS A 174 -4.35 -11.31 15.85
C CYS A 174 -3.10 -12.19 15.97
N TYR A 175 -1.99 -11.72 15.44
CA TYR A 175 -0.71 -12.42 15.40
C TYR A 175 0.33 -11.70 16.26
N LYS A 176 1.25 -12.45 16.86
CA LYS A 176 2.40 -11.94 17.61
C LYS A 176 3.69 -12.48 17.02
N THR A 177 4.72 -11.65 16.97
CA THR A 177 6.12 -12.05 16.80
C THR A 177 6.95 -11.51 17.96
N THR A 178 8.05 -12.18 18.25
CA THR A 178 9.06 -11.79 19.26
C THR A 178 10.48 -11.84 18.69
N ASP A 179 10.62 -12.08 17.38
CA ASP A 179 11.89 -12.31 16.69
C ASP A 179 12.01 -11.47 15.41
N ALA A 180 11.41 -10.27 15.44
CA ALA A 180 11.39 -9.32 14.33
C ALA A 180 10.70 -9.85 13.06
N GLY A 181 9.70 -10.73 13.23
CA GLY A 181 8.86 -11.26 12.15
C GLY A 181 9.47 -12.46 11.44
N GLN A 182 10.50 -13.09 12.01
CA GLN A 182 10.99 -14.38 11.49
C GLN A 182 9.96 -15.49 11.72
N THR A 183 9.28 -15.46 12.87
CA THR A 183 8.17 -16.36 13.17
C THR A 183 6.97 -15.61 13.72
N TRP A 184 5.79 -16.20 13.50
CA TRP A 184 4.51 -15.64 13.91
C TRP A 184 3.67 -16.69 14.65
N SER A 185 3.08 -16.27 15.76
CA SER A 185 2.12 -17.06 16.53
C SER A 185 0.76 -16.40 16.50
N ALA A 186 -0.28 -17.15 16.16
CA ALA A 186 -1.66 -16.68 16.29
C ALA A 186 -2.01 -16.56 17.78
N SER A 187 -2.25 -15.34 18.25
CA SER A 187 -2.58 -15.07 19.65
C SER A 187 -4.08 -15.08 19.90
N LEU A 188 -4.87 -14.70 18.89
CA LEU A 188 -6.34 -14.72 18.94
C LEU A 188 -6.89 -14.96 17.54
N LYS A 189 -7.88 -15.85 17.43
CA LYS A 189 -8.59 -16.15 16.17
C LYS A 189 -10.08 -16.26 16.43
N GLY A 190 -10.87 -16.17 15.36
CA GLY A 190 -12.29 -16.49 15.43
C GLY A 190 -12.53 -17.96 15.79
N GLU A 191 -13.65 -18.21 16.45
CA GLU A 191 -14.12 -19.55 16.85
C GLU A 191 -15.56 -19.78 16.38
N GLY A 192 -16.00 -21.04 16.40
CA GLY A 192 -17.36 -21.41 16.04
C GLY A 192 -17.66 -21.29 14.53
N ALA A 193 -18.92 -21.00 14.20
CA ALA A 193 -19.39 -20.96 12.82
C ALA A 193 -18.73 -19.87 11.97
N ASP A 194 -18.31 -18.78 12.60
CA ASP A 194 -17.75 -17.60 11.94
C ASP A 194 -16.21 -17.58 11.96
N ALA A 195 -15.56 -18.65 12.44
CA ALA A 195 -14.10 -18.74 12.56
C ALA A 195 -13.37 -18.44 11.24
N ALA A 196 -13.97 -18.80 10.11
CA ALA A 196 -13.39 -18.59 8.79
C ALA A 196 -13.53 -17.16 8.26
N ILE A 197 -14.32 -16.29 8.90
CA ILE A 197 -14.55 -14.91 8.46
C ILE A 197 -14.16 -13.86 9.50
N LEU A 198 -14.01 -14.23 10.78
CA LEU A 198 -13.54 -13.32 11.83
C LEU A 198 -12.06 -12.98 11.68
N GLY A 199 -11.77 -11.71 11.42
CA GLY A 199 -10.44 -11.11 11.45
C GLY A 199 -10.20 -10.26 12.69
N CYS A 200 -9.01 -9.68 12.80
CA CYS A 200 -8.63 -8.74 13.87
C CYS A 200 -8.56 -7.34 13.26
N GLY A 201 -9.37 -6.42 13.79
CA GLY A 201 -9.55 -5.07 13.24
C GLY A 201 -8.75 -3.98 13.95
N ASP A 202 -8.46 -4.16 15.24
CA ASP A 202 -7.66 -3.20 16.00
C ASP A 202 -6.94 -3.87 17.17
N LEU A 203 -5.87 -3.22 17.61
CA LEU A 203 -5.03 -3.61 18.73
C LEU A 203 -4.61 -2.38 19.53
N ALA A 204 -4.60 -2.52 20.86
CA ALA A 204 -4.07 -1.51 21.77
C ALA A 204 -3.26 -2.17 22.88
N ILE A 205 -2.01 -1.73 23.07
CA ILE A 205 -1.15 -2.16 24.17
C ILE A 205 -1.52 -1.38 25.42
N ASP A 206 -1.62 -2.05 26.57
CA ASP A 206 -1.71 -1.37 27.87
C ASP A 206 -0.38 -0.64 28.15
N PRO A 207 -0.38 0.71 28.28
CA PRO A 207 0.83 1.47 28.50
C PRO A 207 1.50 1.19 29.85
N GLN A 208 0.76 0.65 30.84
CA GLN A 208 1.30 0.29 32.15
C GLN A 208 1.85 -1.14 32.17
N ASN A 209 1.28 -2.03 31.35
CA ASN A 209 1.71 -3.42 31.24
C ASN A 209 1.74 -3.89 29.78
N PRO A 210 2.88 -3.74 29.07
CA PRO A 210 2.98 -4.07 27.66
C PRO A 210 2.78 -5.55 27.28
N ASP A 211 2.68 -6.45 28.26
CA ASP A 211 2.29 -7.85 28.04
C ASP A 211 0.77 -8.02 27.89
N THR A 212 -0.02 -6.98 28.20
CA THR A 212 -1.46 -6.95 27.99
C THR A 212 -1.78 -6.17 26.72
N VAL A 213 -2.46 -6.84 25.78
CA VAL A 213 -2.91 -6.26 24.52
C VAL A 213 -4.40 -6.51 24.35
N TYR A 214 -5.16 -5.44 24.14
CA TYR A 214 -6.58 -5.48 23.82
C TYR A 214 -6.76 -5.63 22.31
N ALA A 215 -7.75 -6.42 21.91
CA ALA A 215 -8.02 -6.71 20.52
C ALA A 215 -9.51 -6.61 20.21
N VAL A 216 -9.83 -6.22 18.98
CA VAL A 216 -11.20 -6.26 18.43
C VAL A 216 -11.24 -7.25 17.27
N LEU A 217 -12.15 -8.22 17.36
CA LEU A 217 -12.47 -9.09 16.22
C LEU A 217 -13.69 -8.56 15.46
N TYR A 218 -13.65 -8.68 14.15
CA TYR A 218 -14.69 -8.21 13.23
C TYR A 218 -14.82 -9.17 12.05
N ALA A 219 -16.03 -9.30 11.51
CA ALA A 219 -16.38 -10.12 10.35
C ALA A 219 -17.22 -9.30 9.37
#